data_AF-A0A3R7A3T6-F1
#
_entry.id   AF-A0A3R7A3T6-F1
#
_cell.length_a   1.000
_cell.length_b   1.000
_cell.length_c   1.000
_cell.angle_alpha   90.00
_cell.angle_beta   90.00
_cell.angle_gamma   90.00
#
_symmetry.space_group_name_H-M   'P 1'
#
loop_
_entity.id
_entity.type
_entity.pdbx_description
1 polymer ?
#
loop_
_entity_poly.entity_id
_entity_poly.type
_entity_poly.pdbx_seq_one_letter_code
_entity_poly.pdbx_strand_id
1 'polypeptide(L)'
;MNLITGIEAILARDKGMPFHEVLSEYGITAKQFTLAFFKFAKVEAYRRNIPDFLRESIDVLLADPQRTKELFRMEPDYLHQQYDDLMSGECDKFDDGAFSHPENVKHIVYYALGIHTPLLDNPDRKAVLEGLRSLPYSLADHFIAIGLEGLLNTMKRSPLKLIQVFDQAYQDATGDKSLFDLKQETHMHFWDFALPKNYWTAEKKEEAVYHLLTEQCPLLASEDRTAVLNELAGVQLLTLHELKKIGLRKIIEYDNSCSVAKIMDIFNAAYQKKTNLPSLFATTA
;
A
#
# COMPACT_ATOMS: atom_id res chain seq x y z
N MET A 1 29.08 6.11 22.04
CA MET A 1 27.89 6.73 22.67
C MET A 1 27.83 6.29 24.11
N ASN A 2 27.74 7.23 25.05
CA ASN A 2 27.50 6.94 26.45
C ASN A 2 26.11 6.29 26.59
N LEU A 3 26.03 5.20 27.36
CA LEU A 3 24.78 4.46 27.59
C LEU A 3 23.68 5.36 28.14
N ILE A 4 24.03 6.27 29.05
CA ILE A 4 23.10 7.19 29.70
C ILE A 4 22.51 8.16 28.67
N THR A 5 23.36 8.76 27.81
CA THR A 5 22.92 9.67 26.74
C THR A 5 21.90 9.01 25.81
N GLY A 6 22.08 7.73 25.46
CA GLY A 6 21.12 7.01 24.63
C GLY A 6 19.76 6.81 25.31
N ILE A 7 19.73 6.60 26.63
CA ILE A 7 18.49 6.46 27.40
C ILE A 7 17.80 7.82 27.51
N GLU A 8 18.56 8.86 27.83
CA GLU A 8 18.03 10.22 27.94
C GLU A 8 17.41 10.67 26.63
N ALA A 9 18.05 10.38 25.50
CA ALA A 9 17.48 10.62 24.17
C ALA A 9 16.17 9.87 23.93
N ILE A 10 16.09 8.58 24.28
CA ILE A 10 14.85 7.79 24.16
C ILE A 10 13.74 8.38 25.04
N LEU A 11 14.05 8.74 26.28
CA LEU A 11 13.09 9.31 27.22
C LEU A 11 12.66 10.73 26.81
N ALA A 12 13.54 11.52 26.21
CA ALA A 12 13.19 12.81 25.64
C ALA A 12 12.23 12.64 24.45
N ARG A 13 12.49 11.65 23.58
CA ARG A 13 11.59 11.32 22.48
C ARG A 13 10.21 10.89 22.98
N ASP A 14 10.17 9.99 23.97
CA ASP A 14 8.92 9.54 24.60
C ASP A 14 8.13 10.68 25.26
N LYS A 15 8.83 11.71 25.76
CA LYS A 15 8.22 12.94 26.30
C LYS A 15 7.76 13.93 25.22
N GLY A 16 7.89 13.58 23.95
CA GLY A 16 7.37 14.36 22.82
C GLY A 16 8.39 15.26 22.12
N MET A 17 9.68 15.21 22.47
CA MET A 17 10.70 15.96 21.72
C MET A 17 10.78 15.44 20.28
N PRO A 18 10.75 16.31 19.25
CA PRO A 18 10.88 15.92 17.85
C PRO A 18 12.10 15.03 17.57
N PHE A 19 11.99 14.08 16.62
CA PHE A 19 13.05 13.09 16.41
C PHE A 19 14.39 13.73 16.03
N HIS A 20 14.36 14.68 15.09
CA HIS A 20 15.55 15.41 14.65
C HIS A 20 16.16 16.30 15.76
N GLU A 21 15.33 16.90 16.62
CA GLU A 21 15.79 17.64 17.80
C GLU A 21 16.50 16.72 18.80
N VAL A 22 15.97 15.51 19.03
CA VAL A 22 16.64 14.50 19.87
C VAL A 22 18.01 14.14 19.32
N LEU A 23 18.15 13.97 18.00
CA LEU A 23 19.46 13.67 17.41
C LEU A 23 20.47 14.80 17.64
N SER A 24 20.03 16.05 17.42
CA SER A 24 20.86 17.24 17.57
C SER A 24 21.23 17.52 19.04
N GLU A 25 20.25 17.58 19.94
CA GLU A 25 20.43 17.92 21.37
C GLU A 25 21.38 16.94 22.06
N TYR A 26 21.22 15.64 21.78
CA TYR A 26 22.03 14.59 22.39
C TYR A 26 23.31 14.28 21.61
N GLY A 27 23.54 14.93 20.46
CA GLY A 27 24.71 14.72 19.61
C GLY A 27 24.84 13.27 19.13
N ILE A 28 23.73 12.65 18.74
CA ILE A 28 23.66 11.25 18.30
C ILE A 28 23.11 11.12 16.89
N THR A 29 23.48 10.04 16.20
CA THR A 29 22.92 9.66 14.90
C THR A 29 21.66 8.81 15.06
N ALA A 30 20.79 8.75 14.04
CA ALA A 30 19.62 7.87 14.03
C ALA A 30 19.98 6.38 14.25
N LYS A 31 21.11 5.94 13.70
CA LYS A 31 21.69 4.60 13.95
C LYS A 31 22.00 4.38 15.42
N GLN A 32 22.65 5.35 16.06
CA GLN A 32 22.98 5.27 17.48
C GLN A 32 21.71 5.24 18.34
N PHE A 33 20.71 6.08 18.04
CA PHE A 33 19.40 6.06 18.70
C PHE A 33 18.73 4.69 18.59
N THR A 34 18.62 4.16 17.37
CA THR A 34 18.00 2.86 17.07
C THR A 34 18.72 1.71 17.79
N LEU A 35 20.06 1.71 17.78
CA LEU A 35 20.86 0.71 18.48
C LEU A 35 20.73 0.81 20.01
N ALA A 36 20.64 2.02 20.57
CA ALA A 36 20.34 2.19 22.00
C ALA A 36 18.99 1.55 22.33
N PHE A 37 17.94 1.91 21.59
CA PHE A 37 16.61 1.37 21.82
C PHE A 37 16.61 -0.17 21.79
N PHE A 38 17.18 -0.80 20.77
CA PHE A 38 17.21 -2.26 20.68
C PHE A 38 18.03 -2.93 21.79
N LYS A 39 19.14 -2.32 22.21
CA LYS A 39 19.92 -2.84 23.34
C LYS A 39 19.09 -2.88 24.61
N PHE A 40 18.32 -1.82 24.90
CA PHE A 40 17.47 -1.79 26.09
C PHE A 40 16.25 -2.70 25.97
N ALA A 41 15.59 -2.70 24.81
CA ALA A 41 14.39 -3.48 24.58
C ALA A 41 14.66 -5.00 24.60
N LYS A 42 15.84 -5.45 24.15
CA LYS A 42 16.11 -6.88 23.93
C LYS A 42 17.18 -7.49 24.84
N VAL A 43 18.01 -6.69 25.50
CA VAL A 43 19.14 -7.21 26.28
C VAL A 43 18.98 -6.85 27.76
N GLU A 44 18.45 -7.78 28.54
CA GLU A 44 18.19 -7.59 29.97
C GLU A 44 19.44 -7.17 30.76
N ALA A 45 20.62 -7.70 30.40
CA ALA A 45 21.88 -7.32 31.03
C ALA A 45 22.20 -5.82 30.92
N TYR A 46 21.77 -5.15 29.84
CA TYR A 46 21.94 -3.70 29.70
C TYR A 46 21.01 -2.93 30.65
N ARG A 47 19.78 -3.43 30.88
CA ARG A 47 18.82 -2.82 31.82
C ARG A 47 19.23 -2.97 33.29
N ARG A 48 20.03 -3.97 33.64
CA ARG A 48 20.54 -4.14 35.02
C ARG A 48 21.63 -3.14 35.40
N ASN A 49 22.30 -2.54 34.41
CA ASN A 49 23.44 -1.64 34.61
C ASN A 49 23.06 -0.16 34.56
N ILE A 50 21.78 0.18 34.54
CA ILE A 50 21.29 1.56 34.49
C ILE A 50 20.68 1.94 35.86
N PRO A 51 20.74 3.23 36.26
CA PRO A 51 20.11 3.70 37.48
C PRO A 51 18.64 3.27 37.58
N ASP A 52 18.20 2.89 38.78
CA ASP A 52 16.85 2.31 39.00
C ASP A 52 15.73 3.20 38.47
N PHE A 53 15.83 4.52 38.63
CA PHE A 53 14.82 5.48 38.15
C PHE A 53 14.73 5.53 36.61
N LEU A 54 15.85 5.35 35.90
CA LEU A 54 15.85 5.25 34.44
C LEU A 54 15.32 3.90 33.99
N ARG A 55 15.64 2.83 34.72
CA ARG A 55 15.13 1.48 34.44
C ARG A 55 13.61 1.44 34.53
N GLU A 56 13.04 2.00 35.60
CA GLU A 56 11.59 2.07 35.78
C GLU A 56 10.91 2.82 34.62
N SER A 57 11.48 3.97 34.22
CA SER A 57 10.95 4.76 33.10
C SER A 57 10.98 3.97 31.78
N ILE A 58 12.07 3.26 31.51
CA ILE A 58 12.21 2.44 30.31
C ILE A 58 11.30 1.20 30.35
N ASP A 59 11.16 0.55 31.50
CA ASP A 59 10.27 -0.62 31.62
C ASP A 59 8.80 -0.22 31.42
N VAL A 60 8.39 0.96 31.90
CA VAL A 60 7.06 1.53 31.63
C VAL A 60 6.86 1.81 30.13
N LEU A 61 7.87 2.36 29.45
CA LEU A 61 7.84 2.58 28.00
C LEU A 61 7.74 1.26 27.22
N LEU A 62 8.55 0.26 27.57
CA LEU A 62 8.59 -1.04 26.89
C LEU A 62 7.34 -1.90 27.14
N ALA A 63 6.62 -1.65 28.23
CA ALA A 63 5.34 -2.29 28.51
C ALA A 63 4.22 -1.80 27.57
N ASP A 64 4.40 -0.69 26.87
CA ASP A 64 3.44 -0.12 25.92
C ASP A 64 3.98 -0.20 24.47
N PRO A 65 3.47 -1.16 23.66
CA PRO A 65 3.89 -1.31 22.27
C PRO A 65 3.60 -0.09 21.39
N GLN A 66 2.54 0.67 21.69
CA GLN A 66 2.18 1.84 20.90
C GLN A 66 3.16 2.98 21.17
N ARG A 67 3.48 3.26 22.44
CA ARG A 67 4.50 4.26 22.78
C ARG A 67 5.86 3.91 22.21
N THR A 68 6.25 2.64 22.32
CA THR A 68 7.49 2.12 21.73
C THR A 68 7.56 2.37 20.22
N LYS A 69 6.44 2.17 19.52
CA LYS A 69 6.33 2.42 18.08
C LYS A 69 6.48 3.91 17.76
N GLU A 70 5.83 4.79 18.51
CA GLU A 70 5.89 6.26 18.30
C GLU A 70 7.30 6.85 18.47
N LEU A 71 8.22 6.17 19.16
CA LEU A 71 9.63 6.61 19.25
C LEU A 71 10.28 6.81 17.88
N PHE A 72 9.87 6.00 16.90
CA PHE A 72 10.41 6.04 15.54
C PHE A 72 9.58 6.87 14.58
N ARG A 73 8.47 7.47 15.04
CA ARG A 73 7.75 8.44 14.23
C ARG A 73 8.68 9.63 13.99
N MET A 74 8.81 10.07 12.75
CA MET A 74 9.61 11.22 12.36
C MET A 74 8.68 12.31 11.84
N GLU A 75 9.08 13.56 11.99
CA GLU A 75 8.33 14.70 11.47
C GLU A 75 8.36 14.69 9.93
N PRO A 76 7.26 15.07 9.23
CA PRO A 76 7.20 15.03 7.77
C PRO A 76 8.32 15.82 7.09
N ASP A 77 8.61 17.03 7.56
CA ASP A 77 9.66 17.89 6.99
C ASP A 77 11.05 17.23 7.08
N TYR A 78 11.31 16.49 8.16
CA TYR A 78 12.55 15.73 8.31
C TYR A 78 12.65 14.57 7.30
N LEU A 79 11.53 13.91 7.01
CA LEU A 79 11.47 12.84 6.02
C LEU A 79 11.59 13.36 4.58
N HIS A 80 11.00 14.52 4.30
CA HIS A 80 11.12 15.21 3.01
C HIS A 80 12.57 15.63 2.76
N GLN A 81 13.22 16.27 3.74
CA GLN A 81 14.64 16.63 3.63
C GLN A 81 15.53 15.41 3.37
N GLN A 82 15.34 14.31 4.13
CA GLN A 82 16.09 13.08 3.87
C GLN A 82 15.88 12.53 2.45
N TYR A 83 14.67 12.65 1.92
CA TYR A 83 14.40 12.25 0.54
C TYR A 83 15.13 13.13 -0.47
N ASP A 84 15.11 14.45 -0.28
CA ASP A 84 15.79 15.40 -1.14
C ASP A 84 17.32 15.21 -1.08
N ASP A 85 17.88 14.93 0.10
CA ASP A 85 19.30 14.58 0.31
C ASP A 85 19.66 13.28 -0.41
N LEU A 86 18.76 12.28 -0.39
CA LEU A 86 18.95 11.02 -1.12
C LEU A 86 18.96 11.25 -2.63
N MET A 87 18.03 12.06 -3.13
CA MET A 87 17.88 12.34 -4.56
C MET A 87 18.99 13.26 -5.10
N SER A 88 19.56 14.12 -4.27
CA SER A 88 20.73 14.96 -4.60
C SER A 88 22.07 14.24 -4.43
N GLY A 89 22.08 13.07 -3.76
CA GLY A 89 23.28 12.29 -3.48
C GLY A 89 24.09 12.79 -2.27
N GLU A 90 23.50 13.64 -1.43
CA GLU A 90 24.06 14.07 -0.15
C GLU A 90 24.02 12.93 0.89
N CYS A 91 23.08 12.00 0.77
CA CYS A 91 23.07 10.74 1.50
C CYS A 91 22.85 9.53 0.56
N ASP A 92 23.27 8.33 1.01
CA ASP A 92 23.12 7.08 0.26
C ASP A 92 21.87 6.28 0.63
N LYS A 93 21.20 6.65 1.72
CA LYS A 93 19.99 6.00 2.24
C LYS A 93 19.29 6.88 3.28
N PHE A 94 18.02 6.57 3.52
CA PHE A 94 17.29 7.05 4.70
C PHE A 94 17.94 6.59 6.02
N ASP A 95 17.73 7.41 7.04
CA ASP A 95 18.17 7.13 8.40
C ASP A 95 17.59 5.82 8.96
N ASP A 96 18.39 5.19 9.83
CA ASP A 96 17.97 4.00 10.56
C ASP A 96 16.71 4.32 11.39
N GLY A 97 15.64 3.54 11.15
CA GLY A 97 14.35 3.73 11.79
C GLY A 97 13.30 4.44 10.93
N ALA A 98 13.68 5.06 9.80
CA ALA A 98 12.74 5.77 8.92
C ALA A 98 11.56 4.89 8.48
N PHE A 99 11.81 3.61 8.20
CA PHE A 99 10.77 2.65 7.80
C PHE A 99 10.13 1.87 8.96
N SER A 100 10.47 2.19 10.21
CA SER A 100 9.93 1.49 11.39
C SER A 100 8.57 2.01 11.84
N HIS A 101 8.15 3.18 11.35
CA HIS A 101 6.83 3.75 11.63
C HIS A 101 5.97 3.82 10.34
N PRO A 102 4.71 3.34 10.35
CA PRO A 102 3.84 3.39 9.16
C PRO A 102 3.58 4.80 8.64
N GLU A 103 3.44 5.80 9.51
CA GLU A 103 3.23 7.19 9.07
C GLU A 103 4.45 7.75 8.34
N ASN A 104 5.66 7.39 8.75
CA ASN A 104 6.86 7.81 8.02
C ASN A 104 6.85 7.24 6.61
N VAL A 105 6.50 5.96 6.49
CA VAL A 105 6.38 5.27 5.21
C VAL A 105 5.35 5.94 4.29
N LYS A 106 4.20 6.37 4.84
CA LYS A 106 3.20 7.15 4.09
C LYS A 106 3.77 8.49 3.59
N HIS A 107 4.38 9.28 4.47
CA HIS A 107 4.95 10.58 4.11
C HIS A 107 6.03 10.44 3.02
N ILE A 108 6.96 9.50 3.19
CA ILE A 108 8.01 9.22 2.20
C ILE A 108 7.40 8.85 0.85
N VAL A 109 6.44 7.92 0.82
CA VAL A 109 5.84 7.45 -0.44
C VAL A 109 5.05 8.55 -1.12
N TYR A 110 4.23 9.29 -0.36
CA TYR A 110 3.40 10.36 -0.90
C TYR A 110 4.25 11.49 -1.49
N TYR A 111 5.27 11.95 -0.74
CA TYR A 111 6.19 13.00 -1.19
C TYR A 111 6.98 12.58 -2.42
N ALA A 112 7.59 11.40 -2.40
CA ALA A 112 8.39 10.88 -3.52
C ALA A 112 7.55 10.75 -4.81
N LEU A 113 6.35 10.19 -4.70
CA LEU A 113 5.45 10.05 -5.85
C LEU A 113 4.94 11.40 -6.36
N GLY A 114 4.64 12.34 -5.46
CA GLY A 114 4.20 13.69 -5.81
C GLY A 114 5.27 14.47 -6.59
N ILE A 115 6.53 14.43 -6.15
CA ILE A 115 7.65 15.09 -6.85
C ILE A 115 7.83 14.53 -8.27
N HIS A 116 7.86 13.20 -8.39
CA HIS A 116 8.20 12.56 -9.65
C HIS A 116 7.01 12.42 -10.61
N THR A 117 5.79 12.50 -10.10
CA THR A 117 4.56 12.49 -10.88
C THR A 117 3.58 13.53 -10.30
N PRO A 118 3.67 14.82 -10.70
CA PRO A 118 2.92 15.91 -10.08
C PRO A 118 1.39 15.72 -10.02
N LEU A 119 0.82 14.90 -10.90
CA LEU A 119 -0.59 14.52 -10.84
C LEU A 119 -0.97 13.75 -9.56
N LEU A 120 -0.01 13.10 -8.90
CA LEU A 120 -0.20 12.33 -7.67
C LEU A 120 -0.25 13.19 -6.40
N ASP A 121 0.22 14.44 -6.47
CA ASP A 121 0.09 15.45 -5.40
C ASP A 121 -1.17 16.32 -5.58
N ASN A 122 -2.00 16.01 -6.58
CA ASN A 122 -3.22 16.76 -6.84
C ASN A 122 -4.34 16.31 -5.87
N PRO A 123 -5.12 17.24 -5.27
CA PRO A 123 -6.29 16.85 -4.47
C PRO A 123 -7.45 16.32 -5.31
N ASP A 124 -7.46 16.52 -6.64
CA ASP A 124 -8.47 15.98 -7.53
C ASP A 124 -8.24 14.50 -7.82
N ARG A 125 -9.22 13.69 -7.43
CA ARG A 125 -9.22 12.24 -7.62
C ARG A 125 -8.98 11.80 -9.06
N LYS A 126 -9.55 12.50 -10.06
CA LYS A 126 -9.38 12.10 -11.47
C LYS A 126 -7.95 12.33 -11.92
N ALA A 127 -7.35 13.46 -11.52
CA ALA A 127 -5.94 13.75 -11.78
C ALA A 127 -5.02 12.69 -11.14
N VAL A 128 -5.26 12.28 -9.90
CA VAL A 128 -4.47 11.23 -9.24
C VAL A 128 -4.60 9.89 -9.96
N LEU A 129 -5.80 9.50 -10.38
CA LEU A 129 -6.02 8.27 -11.13
C LEU A 129 -5.33 8.30 -12.51
N GLU A 130 -5.30 9.46 -13.17
CA GLU A 130 -4.52 9.66 -14.39
C GLU A 130 -3.02 9.55 -14.11
N GLY A 131 -2.54 10.15 -13.02
CA GLY A 131 -1.17 10.02 -12.56
C GLY A 131 -0.76 8.56 -12.35
N LEU A 132 -1.58 7.77 -11.65
CA LEU A 132 -1.32 6.35 -11.40
C LEU A 132 -1.29 5.53 -12.69
N ARG A 133 -2.15 5.84 -13.67
CA ARG A 133 -2.16 5.20 -14.99
C ARG A 133 -0.95 5.58 -15.85
N SER A 134 -0.38 6.76 -15.61
CA SER A 134 0.81 7.24 -16.31
C SER A 134 2.12 6.62 -15.79
N LEU A 135 2.08 5.93 -14.63
CA LEU A 135 3.24 5.25 -14.09
C LEU A 135 3.77 4.20 -15.09
N PRO A 136 5.10 4.03 -15.17
CA PRO A 136 5.70 3.11 -16.13
C PRO A 136 5.33 1.65 -15.83
N TYR A 137 5.36 0.83 -16.88
CA TYR A 137 4.96 -0.58 -16.79
C TYR A 137 5.75 -1.36 -15.73
N SER A 138 7.06 -1.09 -15.59
CA SER A 138 7.89 -1.67 -14.53
C SER A 138 7.88 -0.78 -13.30
N LEU A 139 6.85 -0.93 -12.46
CA LEU A 139 6.73 -0.16 -11.21
C LEU A 139 7.91 -0.39 -10.25
N ALA A 140 8.48 -1.61 -10.20
CA ALA A 140 9.61 -1.90 -9.34
C ALA A 140 10.85 -1.08 -9.74
N ASP A 141 11.20 -1.07 -11.02
CA ASP A 141 12.35 -0.32 -11.53
C ASP A 141 12.13 1.18 -11.35
N HIS A 142 10.89 1.64 -11.55
CA HIS A 142 10.52 3.03 -11.31
C HIS A 142 10.72 3.43 -9.84
N PHE A 143 10.19 2.64 -8.90
CA PHE A 143 10.36 2.91 -7.47
C PHE A 143 11.82 2.87 -7.02
N ILE A 144 12.64 1.99 -7.60
CA ILE A 144 14.08 2.01 -7.37
C ILE A 144 14.69 3.32 -7.90
N ALA A 145 14.33 3.72 -9.11
CA ALA A 145 14.87 4.93 -9.76
C ALA A 145 14.50 6.24 -9.02
N ILE A 146 13.39 6.26 -8.30
CA ILE A 146 12.98 7.41 -7.47
C ILE A 146 13.37 7.25 -5.98
N GLY A 147 14.37 6.43 -5.67
CA GLY A 147 14.95 6.34 -4.32
C GLY A 147 14.16 5.50 -3.31
N LEU A 148 13.13 4.76 -3.73
CA LEU A 148 12.30 3.92 -2.84
C LEU A 148 12.77 2.46 -2.75
N GLU A 149 13.99 2.13 -3.19
CA GLU A 149 14.52 0.76 -3.15
C GLU A 149 14.51 0.18 -1.72
N GLY A 150 14.97 0.95 -0.73
CA GLY A 150 15.01 0.52 0.67
C GLY A 150 13.64 0.09 1.18
N LEU A 151 12.61 0.88 0.87
CA LEU A 151 11.23 0.61 1.26
C LEU A 151 10.63 -0.56 0.46
N LEU A 152 10.94 -0.66 -0.84
CA LEU A 152 10.53 -1.79 -1.66
C LEU A 152 11.08 -3.11 -1.09
N ASN A 153 12.33 -3.12 -0.61
CA ASN A 153 12.94 -4.27 0.03
C ASN A 153 12.24 -4.66 1.35
N THR A 154 11.86 -3.71 2.21
CA THR A 154 11.07 -4.01 3.44
C THR A 154 9.69 -4.59 3.11
N MET A 155 9.12 -4.20 1.96
CA MET A 155 7.84 -4.69 1.46
C MET A 155 7.93 -6.01 0.67
N LYS A 156 9.06 -6.73 0.73
CA LYS A 156 9.34 -7.97 -0.02
C LYS A 156 9.24 -7.77 -1.54
N ARG A 157 9.73 -6.62 -2.03
CA ARG A 157 9.73 -6.25 -3.45
C ARG A 157 8.36 -6.27 -4.10
N SER A 158 7.35 -5.74 -3.40
CA SER A 158 5.99 -5.62 -3.92
C SER A 158 5.65 -4.17 -4.25
N PRO A 159 5.71 -3.75 -5.53
CA PRO A 159 5.31 -2.40 -5.94
C PRO A 159 3.86 -2.07 -5.58
N LEU A 160 2.97 -3.06 -5.59
CA LEU A 160 1.56 -2.86 -5.23
C LEU A 160 1.39 -2.41 -3.77
N LYS A 161 2.25 -2.88 -2.85
CA LYS A 161 2.20 -2.42 -1.46
C LYS A 161 2.57 -0.95 -1.34
N LEU A 162 3.51 -0.46 -2.16
CA LEU A 162 3.82 0.98 -2.22
C LEU A 162 2.62 1.78 -2.74
N ILE A 163 1.95 1.29 -3.78
CA ILE A 163 0.70 1.91 -4.28
C ILE A 163 -0.40 1.92 -3.22
N GLN A 164 -0.54 0.86 -2.43
CA GLN A 164 -1.49 0.82 -1.31
C GLN A 164 -1.14 1.80 -0.19
N VAL A 165 0.17 1.96 0.11
CA VAL A 165 0.63 2.98 1.06
C VAL A 165 0.33 4.39 0.52
N PHE A 166 0.58 4.63 -0.77
CA PHE A 166 0.21 5.89 -1.42
C PHE A 166 -1.28 6.18 -1.30
N ASP A 167 -2.14 5.20 -1.62
CA ASP A 167 -3.59 5.33 -1.49
C ASP A 167 -4.03 5.67 -0.07
N GLN A 168 -3.40 5.08 0.95
CA GLN A 168 -3.69 5.43 2.34
C GLN A 168 -3.25 6.86 2.65
N ALA A 169 -2.06 7.28 2.21
CA ALA A 169 -1.58 8.64 2.41
C ALA A 169 -2.46 9.69 1.71
N TYR A 170 -2.93 9.39 0.50
CA TYR A 170 -3.87 10.21 -0.26
C TYR A 170 -5.21 10.37 0.48
N GLN A 171 -5.77 9.27 1.00
CA GLN A 171 -7.00 9.30 1.79
C GLN A 171 -6.83 10.15 3.06
N ASP A 172 -5.71 10.02 3.74
CA ASP A 172 -5.42 10.81 4.95
C ASP A 172 -5.28 12.31 4.63
N ALA A 173 -4.69 12.66 3.48
CA ALA A 173 -4.50 14.04 3.05
C ALA A 173 -5.77 14.73 2.55
N THR A 174 -6.64 14.00 1.86
CA THR A 174 -7.82 14.57 1.16
C THR A 174 -9.15 14.30 1.84
N GLY A 175 -9.22 13.26 2.69
CA GLY A 175 -10.47 12.73 3.23
C GLY A 175 -11.28 11.90 2.24
N ASP A 176 -10.77 11.66 1.03
CA ASP A 176 -11.41 10.79 0.04
C ASP A 176 -11.44 9.34 0.51
N LYS A 177 -12.33 8.54 -0.11
CA LYS A 177 -12.27 7.08 -0.04
C LYS A 177 -11.13 6.55 -0.91
N SER A 178 -10.70 5.31 -0.64
CA SER A 178 -9.69 4.62 -1.44
C SER A 178 -9.88 4.79 -2.95
N LEU A 179 -8.79 5.06 -3.65
CA LEU A 179 -8.69 5.07 -5.11
C LEU A 179 -9.13 3.73 -5.73
N PHE A 180 -9.08 2.65 -4.94
CA PHE A 180 -9.48 1.29 -5.31
C PHE A 180 -10.85 0.86 -4.80
N ASP A 181 -11.64 1.77 -4.19
CA ASP A 181 -13.03 1.47 -3.83
C ASP A 181 -13.91 1.44 -5.09
N LEU A 182 -14.24 0.23 -5.53
CA LEU A 182 -15.06 -0.07 -6.72
C LEU A 182 -16.50 0.47 -6.62
N LYS A 183 -16.93 0.97 -5.45
CA LYS A 183 -18.21 1.66 -5.28
C LYS A 183 -18.16 3.14 -5.67
N GLN A 184 -16.97 3.69 -5.91
CA GLN A 184 -16.82 5.08 -6.35
C GLN A 184 -17.01 5.16 -7.87
N GLU A 185 -17.66 6.23 -8.34
CA GLU A 185 -17.86 6.46 -9.78
C GLU A 185 -16.53 6.51 -10.54
N THR A 186 -15.53 7.16 -9.95
CA THR A 186 -14.16 7.18 -10.47
C THR A 186 -13.28 6.34 -9.57
N HIS A 187 -12.70 5.26 -10.08
CA HIS A 187 -11.80 4.39 -9.32
C HIS A 187 -10.73 3.79 -10.24
N MET A 188 -9.76 3.11 -9.63
CA MET A 188 -8.77 2.30 -10.31
C MET A 188 -8.97 0.84 -9.91
N HIS A 189 -8.67 -0.08 -10.82
CA HIS A 189 -8.62 -1.49 -10.47
C HIS A 189 -7.18 -1.87 -10.14
N PHE A 190 -6.97 -2.70 -9.12
CA PHE A 190 -5.60 -3.22 -8.83
C PHE A 190 -5.00 -3.97 -10.03
N TRP A 191 -5.84 -4.55 -10.88
CA TRP A 191 -5.42 -5.25 -12.09
C TRP A 191 -5.09 -4.36 -13.28
N ASP A 192 -5.23 -3.04 -13.15
CA ASP A 192 -4.67 -2.08 -14.10
C ASP A 192 -3.13 -2.07 -14.03
N PHE A 193 -2.56 -2.54 -12.92
CA PHE A 193 -1.12 -2.74 -12.78
C PHE A 193 -0.65 -4.09 -13.35
N ALA A 194 0.64 -4.18 -13.66
CA ALA A 194 1.27 -5.43 -14.09
C ALA A 194 1.38 -6.44 -12.92
N LEU A 195 0.31 -7.20 -12.68
CA LEU A 195 0.25 -8.17 -11.58
C LEU A 195 0.95 -9.49 -11.91
N PRO A 196 1.68 -10.10 -10.95
CA PRO A 196 2.31 -11.40 -11.15
C PRO A 196 1.25 -12.51 -11.27
N LYS A 197 1.62 -13.64 -11.90
CA LYS A 197 0.68 -14.76 -12.15
C LYS A 197 0.02 -15.30 -10.87
N ASN A 198 0.75 -15.30 -9.75
CA ASN A 198 0.24 -15.78 -8.45
C ASN A 198 -0.75 -14.83 -7.76
N TYR A 199 -0.93 -13.60 -8.26
CA TYR A 199 -2.00 -12.71 -7.80
C TYR A 199 -3.39 -13.25 -8.19
N TRP A 200 -3.50 -13.86 -9.38
CA TRP A 200 -4.76 -14.24 -9.99
C TRP A 200 -5.33 -15.55 -9.42
N THR A 201 -5.71 -15.51 -8.14
CA THR A 201 -6.49 -16.56 -7.48
C THR A 201 -7.89 -16.67 -8.12
N ALA A 202 -8.61 -17.76 -7.86
CA ALA A 202 -9.98 -17.93 -8.36
C ALA A 202 -10.89 -16.77 -7.91
N GLU A 203 -10.82 -16.42 -6.62
CA GLU A 203 -11.58 -15.30 -6.04
C GLU A 203 -11.26 -13.96 -6.72
N LYS A 204 -9.98 -13.68 -6.98
CA LYS A 204 -9.57 -12.42 -7.66
C LYS A 204 -10.01 -12.36 -9.12
N LYS A 205 -10.07 -13.51 -9.80
CA LYS A 205 -10.62 -13.60 -11.16
C LYS A 205 -12.13 -13.37 -11.16
N GLU A 206 -12.86 -14.00 -10.23
CA GLU A 206 -14.30 -13.81 -10.06
C GLU A 206 -14.64 -12.35 -9.77
N GLU A 207 -13.93 -11.72 -8.83
CA GLU A 207 -14.09 -10.30 -8.50
C GLU A 207 -13.87 -9.42 -9.74
N ALA A 208 -12.75 -9.59 -10.44
CA ALA A 208 -12.43 -8.80 -11.62
C ALA A 208 -13.42 -8.98 -12.77
N VAL A 209 -13.82 -10.23 -13.06
CA VAL A 209 -14.81 -10.52 -14.11
C VAL A 209 -16.16 -9.88 -13.78
N TYR A 210 -16.62 -10.03 -12.54
CA TYR A 210 -17.89 -9.43 -12.11
C TYR A 210 -17.88 -7.92 -12.25
N HIS A 211 -16.84 -7.26 -11.73
CA HIS A 211 -16.76 -5.80 -11.74
C HIS A 211 -16.63 -5.25 -13.16
N LEU A 212 -15.72 -5.78 -13.98
CA LEU A 212 -15.53 -5.28 -15.34
C LEU A 212 -16.76 -5.49 -16.23
N LEU A 213 -17.49 -6.60 -16.09
CA LEU A 213 -18.70 -6.82 -16.86
C LEU A 213 -19.86 -5.94 -16.37
N THR A 214 -20.05 -5.79 -15.07
CA THR A 214 -21.14 -4.97 -14.52
C THR A 214 -20.91 -3.47 -14.72
N GLU A 215 -19.66 -3.01 -14.79
CA GLU A 215 -19.34 -1.62 -15.17
C GLU A 215 -19.73 -1.31 -16.62
N GLN A 216 -19.51 -2.25 -17.55
CA GLN A 216 -19.87 -2.07 -18.96
C GLN A 216 -21.36 -2.30 -19.22
N CYS A 217 -21.96 -3.23 -18.47
CA CYS A 217 -23.36 -3.62 -18.58
C CYS A 217 -24.02 -3.57 -17.18
N PRO A 218 -24.46 -2.39 -16.68
CA PRO A 218 -24.98 -2.24 -15.32
C PRO A 218 -26.14 -3.17 -14.95
N LEU A 219 -26.95 -3.59 -15.94
CA LEU A 219 -28.04 -4.55 -15.72
C LEU A 219 -27.56 -5.92 -15.23
N LEU A 220 -26.29 -6.28 -15.45
CA LEU A 220 -25.70 -7.51 -14.92
C LEU A 220 -25.56 -7.51 -13.39
N ALA A 221 -25.58 -6.34 -12.75
CA ALA A 221 -25.59 -6.21 -11.29
C ALA A 221 -27.00 -6.24 -10.68
N SER A 222 -28.05 -6.31 -11.51
CA SER A 222 -29.45 -6.31 -11.07
C SER A 222 -29.80 -7.57 -10.28
N GLU A 223 -30.71 -7.46 -9.33
CA GLU A 223 -31.35 -8.61 -8.68
C GLU A 223 -32.45 -9.24 -9.57
N ASP A 224 -32.93 -8.52 -10.59
CA ASP A 224 -33.86 -9.06 -11.57
C ASP A 224 -33.12 -10.02 -12.51
N ARG A 225 -33.25 -11.31 -12.19
CA ARG A 225 -32.68 -12.42 -12.97
C ARG A 225 -33.05 -12.36 -14.45
N THR A 226 -34.26 -11.92 -14.80
CA THR A 226 -34.70 -11.85 -16.20
C THR A 226 -33.91 -10.78 -16.95
N ALA A 227 -33.71 -9.62 -16.33
CA ALA A 227 -32.88 -8.54 -16.89
C ALA A 227 -31.42 -9.00 -17.07
N VAL A 228 -30.85 -9.65 -16.06
CA VAL A 228 -29.47 -10.19 -16.12
C VAL A 228 -29.32 -11.20 -17.26
N LEU A 229 -30.27 -12.13 -17.43
CA LEU A 229 -30.22 -13.13 -18.50
C LEU A 229 -30.31 -12.51 -19.90
N ASN A 230 -31.18 -11.52 -20.08
CA ASN A 230 -31.31 -10.80 -21.34
C ASN A 230 -30.00 -10.07 -21.70
N GLU A 231 -29.38 -9.41 -20.72
CA GLU A 231 -28.12 -8.71 -20.92
C GLU A 231 -26.96 -9.68 -21.21
N LEU A 232 -26.90 -10.81 -20.49
CA LEU A 232 -25.90 -11.85 -20.71
C LEU A 232 -25.94 -12.43 -22.12
N ALA A 233 -27.11 -12.53 -22.74
CA ALA A 233 -27.22 -13.00 -24.12
C ALA A 233 -26.45 -12.09 -25.09
N GLY A 234 -26.39 -10.78 -24.83
CA GLY A 234 -25.56 -9.84 -25.59
C GLY A 234 -24.07 -10.01 -25.30
N VAL A 235 -23.69 -10.14 -24.03
CA VAL A 235 -22.29 -10.32 -23.61
C VAL A 235 -21.68 -11.63 -24.16
N GLN A 236 -22.48 -12.69 -24.28
CA GLN A 236 -22.04 -13.97 -24.85
C GLN A 236 -21.63 -13.88 -26.33
N LEU A 237 -22.09 -12.84 -27.04
CA LEU A 237 -21.71 -12.59 -28.43
C LEU A 237 -20.36 -11.86 -28.54
N LEU A 238 -19.81 -11.36 -27.43
CA LEU A 238 -18.49 -10.72 -27.43
C LEU A 238 -17.40 -11.74 -27.75
N THR A 239 -16.43 -11.29 -28.53
CA THR A 239 -15.19 -12.00 -28.79
C THR A 239 -14.22 -11.87 -27.62
N LEU A 240 -13.25 -12.79 -27.50
CA LEU A 240 -12.13 -12.62 -26.56
C LEU A 240 -11.36 -11.32 -26.79
N HIS A 241 -11.35 -10.80 -28.03
CA HIS A 241 -10.70 -9.52 -28.33
C HIS A 241 -11.45 -8.34 -27.70
N GLU A 242 -12.78 -8.35 -27.73
CA GLU A 242 -13.61 -7.34 -27.06
C GLU A 242 -13.51 -7.46 -25.53
N LEU A 243 -13.52 -8.68 -24.99
CA LEU A 243 -13.30 -8.91 -23.56
C LEU A 243 -11.92 -8.41 -23.10
N LYS A 244 -10.88 -8.56 -23.94
CA LYS A 244 -9.56 -7.97 -23.66
C LYS A 244 -9.59 -6.44 -23.60
N LYS A 245 -10.43 -5.78 -24.41
CA LYS A 245 -10.55 -4.31 -24.43
C LYS A 245 -11.21 -3.74 -23.18
N ILE A 246 -12.11 -4.49 -22.55
CA ILE A 246 -12.76 -4.10 -21.28
C ILE A 246 -11.95 -4.49 -20.03
N GLY A 247 -10.64 -4.75 -20.17
CA GLY A 247 -9.75 -5.02 -19.03
C GLY A 247 -9.53 -6.49 -18.66
N LEU A 248 -10.22 -7.46 -19.30
CA LEU A 248 -10.05 -8.90 -18.98
C LEU A 248 -8.80 -9.54 -19.57
N ARG A 249 -7.91 -8.74 -20.18
CA ARG A 249 -6.74 -9.23 -20.90
C ARG A 249 -5.86 -10.18 -20.08
N LYS A 250 -5.51 -9.80 -18.85
CA LYS A 250 -4.62 -10.60 -18.01
C LYS A 250 -5.25 -11.94 -17.61
N ILE A 251 -6.56 -11.95 -17.31
CA ILE A 251 -7.28 -13.18 -16.98
C ILE A 251 -7.27 -14.15 -18.17
N ILE A 252 -7.50 -13.61 -19.37
CA ILE A 252 -7.50 -14.38 -20.61
C ILE A 252 -6.09 -14.87 -20.97
N GLU A 253 -5.06 -14.04 -20.82
CA GLU A 253 -3.67 -14.39 -21.17
C GLU A 253 -3.02 -15.37 -20.19
N TYR A 254 -3.41 -15.36 -18.91
CA TYR A 254 -2.86 -16.30 -17.92
C TYR A 254 -3.49 -17.69 -17.96
N ASP A 255 -4.55 -17.86 -18.73
CA ASP A 255 -5.27 -19.12 -18.88
C ASP A 255 -5.46 -19.43 -20.37
N ASN A 256 -4.54 -20.23 -20.93
CA ASN A 256 -4.57 -20.61 -22.34
C ASN A 256 -5.85 -21.38 -22.75
N SER A 257 -6.66 -21.84 -21.78
CA SER A 257 -7.95 -22.48 -22.01
C SER A 257 -9.13 -21.50 -21.88
N CYS A 258 -8.87 -20.20 -21.69
CA CYS A 258 -9.90 -19.21 -21.49
C CYS A 258 -10.72 -18.99 -22.77
N SER A 259 -12.02 -19.21 -22.64
CA SER A 259 -13.03 -18.95 -23.65
C SER A 259 -14.08 -17.97 -23.11
N VAL A 260 -14.92 -17.43 -24.00
CA VAL A 260 -16.06 -16.59 -23.58
C VAL A 260 -16.95 -17.35 -22.60
N ALA A 261 -17.24 -18.63 -22.88
CA ALA A 261 -18.00 -19.50 -21.99
C ALA A 261 -17.37 -19.60 -20.59
N LYS A 262 -16.04 -19.77 -20.52
CA LYS A 262 -15.32 -19.80 -19.23
C LYS A 262 -15.42 -18.48 -18.46
N ILE A 263 -15.37 -17.34 -19.16
CA ILE A 263 -15.58 -16.03 -18.52
C ILE A 263 -17.01 -15.92 -17.99
N MET A 264 -18.01 -16.42 -18.73
CA MET A 264 -19.40 -16.45 -18.26
C MET A 264 -19.58 -17.35 -17.03
N ASP A 265 -18.91 -18.51 -16.99
CA ASP A 265 -18.92 -19.38 -15.81
C ASP A 265 -18.34 -18.69 -14.57
N ILE A 266 -17.22 -17.97 -14.74
CA ILE A 266 -16.60 -17.17 -13.69
C ILE A 266 -17.55 -16.05 -13.23
N PHE A 267 -18.19 -15.35 -14.18
CA PHE A 267 -19.18 -14.32 -13.88
C PHE A 267 -20.35 -14.89 -13.07
N ASN A 268 -20.91 -16.02 -13.49
CA ASN A 268 -22.03 -16.66 -12.80
C ASN A 268 -21.67 -17.07 -11.37
N ALA A 269 -20.49 -17.65 -11.15
CA ALA A 269 -20.00 -17.98 -9.82
C ALA A 269 -19.87 -16.72 -8.93
N ALA A 270 -19.36 -15.62 -9.48
CA ALA A 270 -19.25 -14.35 -8.77
C ALA A 270 -20.63 -13.73 -8.47
N TYR A 271 -21.55 -13.75 -9.44
CA TYR A 271 -22.91 -13.24 -9.30
C TYR A 271 -23.68 -13.96 -8.19
N GLN A 272 -23.62 -15.28 -8.14
CA GLN A 272 -24.25 -16.08 -7.08
C GLN A 272 -23.73 -15.67 -5.70
N LYS A 273 -22.41 -15.52 -5.55
CA LYS A 273 -21.78 -15.12 -4.28
C LYS A 273 -22.19 -13.72 -3.85
N LYS A 274 -22.34 -12.79 -4.79
CA LYS A 274 -22.68 -11.38 -4.52
C LYS A 274 -24.15 -11.17 -4.20
N THR A 275 -25.04 -11.94 -4.84
CA THR A 275 -26.50 -11.74 -4.74
C THR A 275 -27.21 -12.77 -3.86
N ASN A 276 -26.54 -13.86 -3.47
CA ASN A 276 -27.15 -15.04 -2.85
C ASN A 276 -28.29 -15.66 -3.68
N LEU A 277 -28.31 -15.42 -5.00
CA LEU A 277 -29.31 -15.98 -5.92
C LEU A 277 -28.84 -17.30 -6.54
N PRO A 278 -29.78 -18.13 -7.05
CA PRO A 278 -29.44 -19.35 -7.79
C PRO A 278 -28.62 -19.09 -9.05
N SER A 279 -28.05 -20.17 -9.60
CA SER A 279 -27.28 -20.13 -10.86
C SER A 279 -28.08 -19.51 -12.01
N LEU A 280 -27.43 -18.66 -12.79
CA LEU A 280 -27.97 -18.12 -14.04
C LEU A 280 -28.07 -19.23 -15.09
N PHE A 281 -27.08 -20.13 -15.12
CA PHE A 281 -27.07 -21.29 -16.01
C PHE A 281 -27.60 -22.53 -15.30
N ALA A 282 -28.41 -23.32 -15.99
CA ALA A 282 -28.78 -24.64 -15.50
C ALA A 282 -27.49 -25.47 -15.36
N THR A 283 -27.23 -26.03 -14.18
CA THR A 283 -26.22 -27.08 -14.03
C THR A 283 -26.67 -28.25 -14.89
N THR A 284 -26.05 -28.43 -16.05
CA THR A 284 -26.14 -29.69 -16.78
C THR A 284 -25.48 -30.74 -15.89
N ALA A 285 -26.31 -31.54 -15.23
CA ALA A 285 -25.88 -32.72 -14.48
C ALA A 285 -25.27 -33.77 -15.41
#